data_AF-A0A4U9TY81-F1
#
_entry.id   AF-A0A4U9TY81-F1
#
_cell.length_a   1.000
_cell.length_b   1.000
_cell.length_c   1.000
_cell.angle_alpha   90.00
_cell.angle_beta   90.00
_cell.angle_gamma   90.00
#
_symmetry.space_group_name_H-M   'P 1'
#
loop_
_entity.id
_entity.type
_entity.pdbx_description
1 polymer ?
#
loop_
_entity_poly.entity_id
_entity_poly.type
_entity_poly.pdbx_seq_one_letter_code
_entity_poly.pdbx_strand_id
1 'polypeptide(L)' 'MNKVAQYYRELVTSLTERLKNGERDIDQLVASAEKRLNEVEDLSRTEVEQLTRAVRRDLEEFRPQL' A
#
# COMPACT_ATOMS: atom_id res chain seq x y z
N MET A 1 -19.76 4.66 -1.69
CA MET A 1 -18.40 4.30 -2.16
C MET A 1 -17.61 3.77 -0.97
N ASN A 2 -16.95 2.61 -1.09
CA ASN A 2 -16.18 2.04 0.01
C ASN A 2 -14.80 2.73 0.09
N LYS A 3 -14.57 3.53 1.14
CA LYS A 3 -13.33 4.31 1.34
C LYS A 3 -12.09 3.41 1.32
N VAL A 4 -12.19 2.22 1.91
CA VAL A 4 -11.12 1.20 1.88
C VAL A 4 -10.71 0.87 0.44
N ALA A 5 -11.68 0.61 -0.44
CA ALA A 5 -11.39 0.30 -1.85
C ALA A 5 -10.78 1.49 -2.60
N GLN A 6 -11.11 2.72 -2.21
CA GLN A 6 -10.49 3.91 -2.78
C GLN A 6 -9.02 4.03 -2.35
N TYR A 7 -8.73 3.98 -1.05
CA TYR A 7 -7.37 4.07 -0.53
C TYR A 7 -6.47 2.95 -1.05
N TYR A 8 -6.98 1.72 -1.13
CA TYR A 8 -6.25 0.61 -1.71
C TYR A 8 -5.78 0.91 -3.15
N ARG A 9 -6.68 1.38 -4.02
CA ARG A 9 -6.34 1.69 -5.43
C ARG A 9 -5.33 2.83 -5.54
N GLU A 10 -5.47 3.86 -4.72
CA GLU A 10 -4.50 4.97 -4.67
C GLU A 10 -3.11 4.48 -4.24
N LEU A 11 -3.04 3.66 -3.18
CA LEU A 11 -1.79 3.10 -2.69
C LEU A 11 -1.15 2.17 -3.72
N VAL A 12 -1.88 1.23 -4.29
CA VAL A 12 -1.34 0.32 -5.32
C VAL A 12 -0.78 1.10 -6.50
N THR A 13 -1.51 2.11 -7.00
CA THR A 13 -1.03 2.96 -8.11
C THR A 13 0.27 3.66 -7.74
N SER A 14 0.30 4.37 -6.62
CA SER A 14 1.47 5.13 -6.17
C SER A 14 2.69 4.25 -5.88
N LEU A 15 2.50 3.11 -5.22
CA LEU A 15 3.59 2.21 -4.85
C LEU A 15 4.12 1.44 -6.07
N THR A 16 3.26 1.10 -7.04
CA THR A 16 3.69 0.50 -8.31
C THR A 16 4.51 1.47 -9.16
N GLU A 17 4.17 2.76 -9.16
CA GLU A 17 4.99 3.80 -9.80
C GLU A 17 6.36 3.92 -9.14
N ARG A 18 6.43 3.92 -7.81
CA ARG A 18 7.70 3.91 -7.06
C ARG A 18 8.55 2.69 -7.36
N LEU A 19 7.94 1.50 -7.43
CA LEU A 19 8.61 0.26 -7.87
C LEU A 19 9.21 0.40 -9.27
N LYS A 20 8.44 0.95 -10.23
CA LYS A 20 8.91 1.19 -11.61
C LYS A 20 10.06 2.19 -11.66
N ASN A 21 10.04 3.19 -10.76
CA ASN A 21 11.09 4.19 -10.64
C ASN A 21 12.35 3.69 -9.89
N GLY A 22 12.38 2.43 -9.46
CA GLY A 22 13.56 1.76 -8.89
C GLY A 22 13.55 1.61 -7.38
N GLU A 23 12.52 2.07 -6.68
CA GLU A 23 12.37 1.86 -5.25
C GLU A 23 11.83 0.45 -5.00
N ARG A 24 12.71 -0.50 -4.64
CA ARG A 24 12.37 -1.94 -4.51
C ARG A 24 12.25 -2.42 -3.07
N ASP A 25 12.35 -1.53 -2.09
CA ASP A 25 12.18 -1.91 -0.69
C ASP A 25 10.68 -1.96 -0.36
N ILE A 26 10.10 -3.17 -0.37
CA ILE A 26 8.67 -3.38 -0.07
C ILE A 26 8.38 -2.92 1.36
N ASP A 27 9.27 -3.12 2.32
CA ASP A 27 9.02 -2.74 3.70
C ASP A 27 8.96 -1.21 3.86
N GLN A 28 9.84 -0.47 3.17
CA GLN A 28 9.76 0.99 3.13
C GLN A 28 8.49 1.49 2.42
N LEU A 29 8.12 0.87 1.30
CA LEU A 29 6.90 1.20 0.55
C LEU A 29 5.64 0.99 1.40
N VAL A 30 5.56 -0.15 2.10
CA VAL A 30 4.44 -0.51 2.96
C VAL A 30 4.39 0.36 4.22
N ALA A 31 5.53 0.63 4.87
CA ALA A 31 5.57 1.52 6.03
C ALA A 31 5.16 2.97 5.68
N SER A 32 5.55 3.44 4.50
CA SER A 32 5.12 4.74 3.97
C SER A 32 3.61 4.80 3.74
N ALA A 33 3.02 3.73 3.23
CA ALA A 33 1.57 3.60 3.04
C ALA A 33 0.83 3.59 4.38
N GLU A 34 1.29 2.79 5.33
CA GLU A 34 0.72 2.70 6.68
C GLU A 34 0.74 4.05 7.40
N LYS A 35 1.85 4.80 7.33
CA LYS A 35 1.94 6.15 7.91
C LYS A 35 0.88 7.08 7.31
N ARG A 36 0.73 7.10 5.99
CA ARG A 36 -0.28 7.93 5.31
C ARG A 36 -1.70 7.55 5.74
N LEU A 37 -2.00 6.26 5.88
CA LEU A 37 -3.34 5.82 6.30
C LEU A 37 -3.65 6.20 7.75
N ASN A 38 -2.66 6.18 8.64
CA ASN A 38 -2.82 6.61 10.03
C ASN A 38 -3.00 8.14 10.16
N GLU A 39 -2.43 8.94 9.25
CA GLU A 39 -2.59 10.41 9.24
C GLU A 39 -3.98 10.87 8.81
N VAL A 40 -4.70 10.06 8.03
CA VAL A 40 -5.96 10.47 7.40
C VAL A 40 -7.15 10.41 8.37
N GLU A 41 -6.99 9.82 9.57
CA GLU A 41 -8.01 9.65 10.64
C GLU A 41 -9.40 9.13 10.19
N ASP A 42 -9.55 8.74 8.93
CA ASP A 42 -10.81 8.32 8.27
C ASP A 42 -10.92 6.80 8.14
N LEU A 43 -9.92 6.07 8.66
CA LEU A 43 -9.86 4.62 8.66
C LEU A 43 -9.65 4.12 10.09
N SER A 44 -10.41 3.10 10.47
CA SER A 44 -10.14 2.37 11.69
C SER A 44 -8.81 1.62 11.60
N ARG A 45 -8.19 1.34 12.75
CA ARG A 45 -6.97 0.54 12.84
C ARG A 45 -7.07 -0.79 12.08
N THR A 46 -8.22 -1.47 12.18
CA THR A 46 -8.45 -2.74 11.47
C THR A 46 -8.44 -2.56 9.96
N GLU A 47 -9.04 -1.47 9.44
CA GLU A 47 -9.02 -1.17 8.01
C GLU A 47 -7.62 -0.84 7.51
N VAL A 48 -6.85 -0.06 8.29
CA VAL A 48 -5.43 0.21 8.01
C VAL A 48 -4.64 -1.10 7.94
N GLU A 49 -4.77 -1.97 8.94
CA GLU A 49 -4.08 -3.25 8.97
C GLU A 49 -4.48 -4.19 7.81
N GLN A 50 -5.75 -4.15 7.38
CA GLN A 50 -6.21 -4.91 6.21
C GLN A 50 -5.63 -4.35 4.91
N LEU A 51 -5.64 -3.03 4.74
CA LEU A 51 -5.08 -2.34 3.58
C LEU A 51 -3.59 -2.57 3.44
N THR A 52 -2.83 -2.36 4.51
CA THR A 52 -1.38 -2.54 4.54
C THR A 52 -1.00 -3.99 4.20
N ARG A 53 -1.74 -4.98 4.70
CA ARG A 53 -1.53 -6.40 4.36
C ARG A 53 -1.84 -6.72 2.90
N ALA A 54 -2.96 -6.23 2.37
CA ALA A 54 -3.33 -6.44 0.97
C ALA A 54 -2.28 -5.84 0.03
N VAL A 55 -1.93 -4.58 0.27
CA VAL A 55 -0.91 -3.85 -0.51
C VAL A 55 0.44 -4.57 -0.47
N ARG A 56 0.91 -5.02 0.70
CA ARG A 56 2.18 -5.77 0.80
C ARG A 56 2.15 -7.02 -0.08
N ARG A 57 1.11 -7.84 0.04
CA ARG A 57 0.98 -9.09 -0.74
C ARG A 57 1.03 -8.79 -2.23
N ASP A 58 0.28 -7.80 -2.68
CA ASP A 58 0.21 -7.50 -4.11
C ASP A 58 1.55 -6.95 -4.61
N LEU A 59 2.25 -6.09 -3.86
CA LEU A 59 3.60 -5.63 -4.21
C LEU A 59 4.63 -6.76 -4.25
N GLU A 60 4.51 -7.75 -3.37
CA GLU A 60 5.33 -8.97 -3.40
C GLU A 60 5.02 -9.83 -4.64
N GLU A 61 3.75 -9.98 -5.01
CA GLU A 61 3.32 -10.66 -6.25
C GLU A 61 3.77 -9.92 -7.52
N PHE A 62 3.85 -8.59 -7.48
CA PHE A 62 4.36 -7.78 -8.59
C PHE A 62 5.88 -7.86 -8.77
N ARG A 63 6.64 -8.45 -7.84
CA ARG A 63 8.04 -8.77 -8.10
C ARG A 63 8.08 -9.95 -9.07
N PRO A 64 8.51 -9.77 -10.33
CA PRO A 64 8.82 -10.93 -11.16
C PRO A 64 9.87 -11.75 -10.40
N GLN A 65 9.59 -13.03 -10.17
CA GLN A 65 10.54 -13.99 -9.65
C GLN A 65 11.75 -13.94 -10.60
N LEU A 66 12.82 -13.28 -10.14
CA LEU A 66 14.11 -13.19 -10.84
C LEU A 66 14.85 -14.52 -10.69
#